data_AF-A0A374VN15-F1
#
_entry.id   AF-A0A374VN15-F1
#
_cell.length_a   1.000
_cell.length_b   1.000
_cell.length_c   1.000
_cell.angle_alpha   90.00
_cell.angle_beta   90.00
_cell.angle_gamma   90.00
#
_symmetry.space_group_name_H-M   'P 1'
#
loop_
_entity.id
_entity.type
_entity.pdbx_description
1 polymer ?
#
loop_
_entity_poly.entity_id
_entity_poly.type
_entity_poly.pdbx_seq_one_letter_code
_entity_poly.pdbx_strand_id
1 'polypeptide(L)'
;MIDVLVKVKCPCCESDIEMNCSEWVVGSTSSEKSMGIDTQWIIESESMNCPVCNNEIILEGTVGIYPEDTIEYIDVNFRKV
;
A
#
# COMPACT_ATOMS: atom_id res chain seq x y z
N MET A 1 14.32 -5.48 -5.99
CA MET A 1 12.84 -5.49 -5.94
C MET A 1 12.51 -4.96 -4.56
N ILE A 2 11.71 -3.91 -4.47
CA ILE A 2 11.35 -3.32 -3.19
C ILE A 2 10.22 -4.13 -2.57
N ASP A 3 10.27 -4.38 -1.27
CA ASP A 3 9.19 -5.07 -0.55
C ASP A 3 8.23 -4.04 0.05
N VAL A 4 7.08 -3.85 -0.60
CA VAL A 4 6.02 -2.95 -0.13
C VAL A 4 5.00 -3.75 0.69
N LEU A 5 5.29 -3.96 1.97
CA LEU A 5 4.39 -4.66 2.90
C LEU A 5 3.42 -3.67 3.53
N VAL A 6 2.12 -3.85 3.29
CA VAL A 6 1.06 -2.99 3.85
C VAL A 6 0.17 -3.78 4.79
N LYS A 7 -0.29 -3.10 5.84
CA LYS A 7 -1.34 -3.60 6.73
C LYS A 7 -2.55 -2.68 6.62
N VAL A 8 -3.64 -3.21 6.08
CA VAL A 8 -4.85 -2.43 5.75
C VAL A 8 -6.09 -3.16 6.24
N LYS A 9 -7.05 -2.40 6.76
CA LYS A 9 -8.31 -2.95 7.28
C LYS A 9 -9.31 -3.13 6.15
N CYS A 10 -9.89 -4.33 6.03
CA CYS A 10 -10.95 -4.58 5.05
C CYS A 10 -12.20 -3.73 5.39
N PRO A 11 -12.77 -2.96 4.44
CA PRO A 11 -13.95 -2.14 4.69
C PRO A 11 -15.25 -2.98 4.82
N CYS A 12 -15.22 -4.26 4.42
CA CYS A 12 -16.37 -5.16 4.43
C CYS A 12 -16.52 -5.91 5.76
N CYS A 13 -15.43 -6.50 6.25
CA CYS A 13 -15.44 -7.35 7.45
C CYS A 13 -14.58 -6.83 8.59
N GLU A 14 -13.97 -5.66 8.42
CA GLU A 14 -13.14 -4.99 9.42
C GLU A 14 -11.92 -5.78 9.89
N SER A 15 -11.56 -6.86 9.20
CA SER A 15 -10.37 -7.65 9.50
C SER A 15 -9.12 -6.95 8.97
N ASP A 16 -8.05 -6.99 9.76
CA ASP A 16 -6.71 -6.58 9.33
C ASP A 16 -6.18 -7.57 8.29
N ILE A 17 -5.70 -7.06 7.15
CA ILE A 17 -5.05 -7.83 6.10
C ILE A 17 -3.64 -7.28 5.95
N GLU A 18 -2.66 -8.18 5.99
CA GLU A 18 -1.27 -7.86 5.71
C GLU A 18 -0.87 -8.56 4.41
N MET A 19 -0.29 -7.80 3.48
CA MET A 19 0.09 -8.32 2.18
C MET A 19 1.24 -7.54 1.54
N ASN A 20 1.97 -8.21 0.64
CA ASN A 20 3.00 -7.59 -0.18
C ASN A 20 2.36 -7.02 -1.45
N CYS A 21 2.50 -5.71 -1.66
CA CYS A 21 1.88 -4.96 -2.75
C CYS A 21 2.85 -4.55 -3.84
N SER A 22 4.05 -5.13 -3.86
CA SER A 22 5.10 -4.76 -4.81
C SER A 22 4.69 -5.00 -6.27
N GLU A 23 3.78 -5.95 -6.51
CA GLU A 23 3.20 -6.23 -7.83
C GLU A 23 2.14 -5.20 -8.27
N TRP A 24 1.54 -4.46 -7.34
CA TRP A 24 0.53 -3.42 -7.61
C TRP A 24 1.12 -2.00 -7.59
N VAL A 25 2.44 -1.89 -7.54
CA VAL A 25 3.13 -0.60 -7.66
C VAL A 25 3.03 -0.13 -9.11
N VAL A 26 2.27 0.92 -9.33
CA VAL A 26 2.07 1.51 -10.68
C VAL A 26 3.01 2.69 -10.94
N GLY A 27 3.64 3.24 -9.90
CA GLY A 27 4.58 4.33 -10.03
C GLY A 27 5.26 4.73 -8.73
N SER A 28 6.18 5.67 -8.85
CA SER A 28 6.86 6.25 -7.70
C SER A 28 7.20 7.71 -7.94
N THR A 29 7.17 8.52 -6.90
CA THR A 29 7.72 9.87 -6.87
C THR A 29 8.82 9.94 -5.82
N SER A 30 9.90 10.67 -6.11
CA SER A 30 11.02 10.80 -5.17
C SER A 30 11.41 12.26 -5.02
N SER A 31 11.71 12.68 -3.80
CA SER A 31 12.16 14.04 -3.49
C SER A 31 13.27 14.02 -2.45
N GLU A 32 14.22 14.95 -2.55
CA GLU A 32 15.28 15.10 -1.54
C GLU A 32 14.75 15.84 -0.31
N LYS A 33 14.99 15.27 0.87
CA LYS A 33 14.71 15.86 2.18
C LYS A 33 15.98 15.89 3.02
N SER A 34 15.94 16.58 4.16
CA SER A 34 17.13 16.85 4.98
C SER A 34 17.87 15.61 5.49
N MET A 35 17.19 14.46 5.65
CA MET A 35 17.80 13.22 6.16
C MET A 35 17.99 12.14 5.09
N GLY A 36 17.58 12.36 3.83
CA GLY A 36 17.63 11.33 2.78
C GLY A 36 16.64 11.57 1.65
N ILE A 37 16.44 10.56 0.81
CA ILE A 37 15.48 10.59 -0.30
C ILE A 37 14.13 10.10 0.22
N ASP A 38 13.11 10.95 0.15
CA ASP A 38 11.73 10.57 0.38
C ASP A 38 11.15 9.99 -0.89
N THR A 39 10.87 8.68 -0.89
CA THR A 39 10.29 7.97 -2.03
C THR A 39 8.88 7.54 -1.69
N GLN A 40 7.91 7.99 -2.48
CA GLN A 40 6.51 7.59 -2.38
C GLN A 40 6.17 6.62 -3.51
N TRP A 41 5.63 5.47 -3.16
CA TRP A 41 5.19 4.41 -4.08
C TRP A 41 3.68 4.44 -4.19
N ILE A 42 3.18 4.52 -5.42
CA ILE A 42 1.75 4.55 -5.72
C ILE A 42 1.29 3.11 -5.97
N ILE A 43 0.29 2.68 -5.21
CA ILE A 43 -0.30 1.34 -5.28
C ILE A 43 -1.68 1.45 -5.90
N GLU A 44 -1.94 0.65 -6.94
CA GLU A 44 -3.27 0.45 -7.53
C GLU A 44 -3.42 -1.02 -7.93
N SER A 45 -4.35 -1.74 -7.30
CA SER A 45 -4.66 -3.13 -7.65
C SER A 45 -5.88 -3.23 -8.56
N GLU A 46 -5.97 -4.34 -9.30
CA GLU A 46 -7.26 -4.80 -9.84
C GLU A 46 -8.19 -5.25 -8.70
N SER A 47 -9.46 -5.52 -9.03
CA SER A 47 -10.41 -6.12 -8.08
C SER A 47 -9.88 -7.46 -7.57
N MET A 48 -9.91 -7.62 -6.25
CA MET A 48 -9.52 -8.86 -5.58
C MET A 48 -10.54 -9.24 -4.51
N ASN A 49 -10.55 -10.49 -4.09
CA ASN A 49 -11.40 -10.94 -3.00
C ASN A 49 -10.68 -10.79 -1.66
N CYS A 50 -11.36 -10.22 -0.67
CA CYS A 50 -10.92 -10.24 0.71
C CYS A 50 -10.69 -11.70 1.16
N PRO A 51 -9.50 -12.08 1.66
CA PRO A 51 -9.23 -13.46 2.07
C PRO A 51 -10.06 -13.92 3.28
N VAL A 52 -10.69 -12.99 4.00
CA VAL A 52 -11.50 -13.29 5.20
C VAL A 52 -12.99 -13.40 4.89
N CYS A 53 -13.55 -12.43 4.17
CA CYS A 53 -15.01 -12.37 3.92
C CYS A 53 -15.40 -12.61 2.46
N ASN A 54 -14.43 -12.84 1.59
CA ASN A 54 -14.60 -13.09 0.15
C ASN A 54 -15.31 -11.97 -0.64
N ASN A 55 -15.60 -10.82 -0.01
CA ASN A 55 -16.13 -9.65 -0.70
C ASN A 55 -15.07 -9.05 -1.62
N GLU A 56 -15.52 -8.52 -2.75
CA GLU A 56 -14.67 -7.83 -3.71
C GLU A 56 -14.19 -6.49 -3.13
N ILE A 57 -12.89 -6.24 -3.24
CA ILE A 57 -12.20 -5.06 -2.74
C ILE A 57 -11.12 -4.65 -3.75
N ILE A 58 -10.77 -3.37 -3.76
CA ILE A 58 -9.64 -2.83 -4.53
C ILE A 58 -8.69 -2.13 -3.57
N LEU A 59 -7.40 -2.36 -3.70
CA LEU A 59 -6.37 -1.70 -2.94
C LEU A 59 -5.86 -0.47 -3.70
N GLU A 60 -5.85 0.68 -3.03
CA GLU A 60 -5.29 1.91 -3.59
C GLU A 60 -4.61 2.74 -2.47
N GLY A 61 -3.57 3.49 -2.83
CA GLY A 61 -2.95 4.42 -1.90
C GLY A 61 -1.47 4.63 -2.16
N THR A 62 -0.78 5.19 -1.16
CA THR A 62 0.63 5.54 -1.26
C THR A 62 1.44 4.96 -0.10
N VAL A 63 2.69 4.53 -0.36
CA VAL A 63 3.63 4.11 0.68
C VAL A 63 4.87 4.98 0.60
N GLY A 64 5.16 5.70 1.68
CA GLY A 64 6.39 6.49 1.80
C GLY A 64 7.54 5.65 2.31
N ILE A 65 8.75 5.94 1.86
CA ILE A 65 9.98 5.41 2.41
C ILE A 65 10.92 6.58 2.61
N TYR A 66 11.22 6.89 3.88
CA TYR A 66 12.08 7.99 4.27
C TYR A 66 12.66 7.75 5.68
N PRO A 67 13.95 8.02 5.94
CA PRO A 67 14.97 8.57 5.03
C PRO A 67 15.69 7.54 4.15
N GLU A 68 15.86 6.31 4.63
CA GLU A 68 16.35 5.14 3.89
C GLU A 68 15.75 3.91 4.56
N ASP A 69 15.07 3.05 3.79
CA ASP A 69 14.47 1.78 4.22
C ASP A 69 13.46 1.83 5.39
N THR A 70 13.10 3.02 5.86
CA THR A 70 12.06 3.21 6.88
C THR A 70 10.72 3.42 6.18
N ILE A 71 9.85 2.42 6.23
CA ILE A 71 8.52 2.45 5.64
C ILE A 71 7.64 3.39 6.48
N GLU A 72 7.24 4.52 5.91
CA GLU A 72 6.17 5.36 6.40
C GLU A 72 4.88 5.00 5.64
N TYR A 73 3.88 4.49 6.36
CA TYR A 73 2.57 4.21 5.77
C TYR A 73 1.82 5.51 5.53
N ILE A 74 1.88 6.03 4.30
CA ILE A 74 1.21 7.26 3.89
C ILE A 74 -0.07 6.90 3.15
N ASP A 75 -1.06 6.39 3.89
CA ASP A 75 -2.45 6.27 3.42
C ASP A 75 -2.71 5.18 2.34
N VAL A 76 -2.65 3.91 2.74
CA VAL A 76 -3.10 2.77 1.90
C VAL A 76 -4.42 2.25 2.44
N ASN A 77 -5.43 2.15 1.56
CA ASN A 77 -6.78 1.73 1.94
C ASN A 77 -7.39 0.75 0.94
N PHE A 78 -8.29 -0.10 1.43
CA PHE A 78 -9.17 -0.88 0.57
C PHE A 78 -10.46 -0.09 0.32
N ARG A 79 -10.89 0.00 -0.94
CA ARG A 79 -12.24 0.42 -1.33
C ARG A 79 -13.12 -0.78 -1.65
N LYS A 80 -14.43 -0.64 -1.41
CA LYS A 80 -15.43 -1.60 -1.87
C LYS A 80 -15.71 -1.37 -3.35
N VAL A 81 -15.96 -2.45 -4.09
CA VAL A 81 -16.50 -2.38 -5.46
C VAL A 81 -18.02 -2.17 -5.41
#